data_AF-A0A7K7G0G3-F1
#
_entry.id   AF-A0A7K7G0G3-F1
#
_cell.length_a   1.000
_cell.length_b   1.000
_cell.length_c   1.000
_cell.angle_alpha   90.00
_cell.angle_beta   90.00
_cell.angle_gamma   90.00
#
_symmetry.space_group_name_H-M   'P 1'
#
loop_
_entity.id
_entity.type
_entity.pdbx_description
1 polymer ?
#
loop_
_entity_poly.entity_id
_entity_poly.type
_entity_poly.pdbx_seq_one_letter_code
_entity_poly.pdbx_strand_id
1 'polypeptide(L)'
;PALAQLVAERAAGAGGRFSLGLSGGSLVGILSRDLPPAAVGPAAPARWLVAFCDERLVPPEHPESTLGAYKVSGAGPAGRCHAPPRAGPHRS
;
A
#
# COMPACT_ATOMS: atom_id res chain seq x y z
N PRO A 1 9.21 9.41 -10.32
CA PRO A 1 8.94 8.35 -11.32
C PRO A 1 9.86 7.12 -11.22
N ALA A 2 11.18 7.28 -11.03
CA ALA A 2 12.13 6.15 -11.05
C ALA A 2 11.78 5.03 -10.05
N LEU A 3 11.33 5.39 -8.83
CA LEU A 3 10.87 4.40 -7.85
C LEU A 3 9.65 3.61 -8.34
N ALA A 4 8.64 4.28 -8.91
CA ALA A 4 7.45 3.62 -9.44
C ALA A 4 7.77 2.68 -10.61
N GLN A 5 8.69 3.09 -11.49
CA GLN A 5 9.18 2.24 -12.59
C GLN A 5 9.90 1.00 -12.05
N LEU A 6 10.78 1.16 -11.07
CA LEU A 6 11.44 0.02 -10.42
C LEU A 6 10.41 -0.95 -9.83
N VAL A 7 9.38 -0.46 -9.13
CA VAL A 7 8.33 -1.32 -8.59
C VAL A 7 7.58 -2.05 -9.72
N ALA A 8 7.23 -1.36 -10.80
CA ALA A 8 6.53 -1.95 -11.95
C ALA A 8 7.38 -3.02 -12.67
N GLU A 9 8.67 -2.77 -12.88
CA GLU A 9 9.61 -3.75 -13.46
C GLU A 9 9.72 -5.01 -12.61
N ARG A 10 9.82 -4.85 -11.29
CA ARG A 10 9.84 -5.98 -10.34
C ARG A 10 8.52 -6.75 -10.34
N ALA A 11 7.39 -6.05 -10.43
CA ALA A 11 6.08 -6.67 -10.51
C ALA A 11 5.89 -7.45 -11.82
N ALA A 12 6.28 -6.88 -12.96
CA ALA A 12 6.21 -7.54 -14.26
C ALA A 12 7.08 -8.81 -14.31
N GLY A 13 8.26 -8.78 -13.69
CA GLY A 13 9.16 -9.92 -13.60
C GLY A 13 8.74 -11.03 -12.62
N ALA A 14 7.74 -10.78 -11.76
CA ALA A 14 7.35 -11.74 -10.71
C ALA A 14 6.57 -12.96 -11.23
N GLY A 15 6.01 -12.90 -12.46
CA GLY A 15 5.34 -14.03 -13.12
C GLY A 15 4.12 -14.61 -12.38
N GLY A 16 3.60 -13.91 -11.36
CA GLY A 16 2.71 -14.52 -10.39
C GLY A 16 2.07 -13.53 -9.43
N ARG A 17 2.42 -13.67 -8.15
CA ARG A 17 2.01 -12.74 -7.09
C ARG A 17 3.17 -11.81 -6.79
N PHE A 18 2.87 -10.54 -6.57
CA PHE A 18 3.85 -9.53 -6.20
C PHE A 18 3.44 -8.91 -4.87
N SER A 19 4.36 -8.81 -3.91
CA SER A 19 4.07 -8.21 -2.61
C SER A 19 4.74 -6.84 -2.51
N LEU A 20 4.00 -5.81 -2.12
CA LEU A 20 4.50 -4.46 -1.95
C LEU A 20 4.19 -3.95 -0.53
N GLY A 21 5.25 -3.58 0.19
CA GLY A 21 5.15 -2.84 1.44
C GLY A 21 5.07 -1.34 1.16
N LEU A 22 4.05 -0.68 1.71
CA LEU A 22 3.87 0.77 1.66
C LEU A 22 4.36 1.40 2.96
N SER A 23 5.21 2.41 2.83
CA SER A 23 5.64 3.27 3.94
C SER A 23 4.91 4.61 3.87
N GLY A 24 4.85 5.30 5.01
CA GLY A 24 4.29 6.65 5.13
C GLY A 24 5.26 7.77 4.72
N GLY A 25 4.98 8.98 5.20
CA GLY A 25 5.81 10.17 4.97
C GLY A 25 5.90 10.59 3.50
N SER A 26 7.08 11.01 3.07
CA SER A 26 7.30 11.55 1.70
C SER A 26 7.02 10.54 0.58
N LEU A 27 7.06 9.24 0.88
CA LEU A 27 6.78 8.18 -0.10
C LEU A 27 5.32 8.11 -0.52
N VAL A 28 4.38 8.54 0.34
CA VAL A 28 2.96 8.57 0.03
C VAL A 28 2.72 9.36 -1.25
N GLY A 29 3.24 10.60 -1.33
CA GLY A 29 3.04 11.46 -2.49
C GLY A 29 3.72 10.94 -3.76
N ILE A 30 4.93 10.37 -3.63
CA ILE A 30 5.68 9.81 -4.77
C ILE A 30 4.93 8.62 -5.36
N LEU A 31 4.58 7.65 -4.51
CA LEU A 31 3.94 6.41 -4.95
C LEU A 31 2.50 6.65 -5.40
N SER A 32 1.75 7.52 -4.71
CA SER A 32 0.36 7.77 -5.09
C SER A 32 0.23 8.42 -6.47
N ARG A 33 1.18 9.30 -6.81
CA ARG A 33 1.20 9.98 -8.10
C ARG A 33 1.79 9.11 -9.21
N ASP A 34 2.91 8.48 -8.95
CA ASP A 34 3.74 7.91 -10.03
C ASP A 34 3.49 6.40 -10.25
N LEU A 35 2.96 5.68 -9.25
CA LEU A 35 2.76 4.23 -9.34
C LEU A 35 1.55 3.82 -10.22
N PRO A 36 0.36 4.45 -10.13
CA PRO A 36 -0.77 4.08 -10.98
C PRO A 36 -0.47 4.09 -12.49
N PRO A 37 0.17 5.12 -13.07
CA PRO A 37 0.51 5.11 -14.50
C PRO A 37 1.64 4.12 -14.85
N ALA A 38 2.50 3.73 -13.90
CA ALA A 38 3.57 2.76 -14.12
C ALA A 38 3.09 1.30 -14.00
N ALA A 39 2.10 1.02 -13.15
CA ALA A 39 1.61 -0.33 -12.83
C ALA A 39 0.53 -0.81 -13.82
N VAL A 40 0.91 -0.94 -15.10
CA VAL A 40 0.02 -1.36 -16.20
C VAL A 40 0.49 -2.66 -16.87
N GLY A 41 -0.39 -3.31 -17.63
CA GLY A 41 -0.06 -4.51 -18.40
C GLY A 41 0.47 -5.65 -17.51
N PRO A 42 1.67 -6.21 -17.78
CA PRO A 42 2.27 -7.26 -16.93
C PRO A 42 2.49 -6.85 -15.48
N ALA A 43 2.60 -5.55 -15.20
CA ALA A 43 2.74 -5.00 -13.85
C ALA A 43 1.40 -4.66 -13.18
N ALA A 44 0.25 -4.99 -13.79
CA ALA A 44 -1.05 -4.60 -13.25
C ALA A 44 -1.29 -5.14 -11.82
N PRO A 45 -1.88 -4.33 -10.91
CA PRO A 45 -1.95 -4.65 -9.49
C PRO A 45 -2.99 -5.71 -9.11
N ALA A 46 -3.67 -6.32 -10.08
CA ALA A 46 -4.73 -7.31 -9.84
C ALA A 46 -4.27 -8.54 -9.03
N ARG A 47 -2.96 -8.84 -9.04
CA ARG A 47 -2.34 -9.94 -8.28
C ARG A 47 -1.36 -9.46 -7.21
N TRP A 48 -1.42 -8.19 -6.85
CA TRP A 48 -0.55 -7.63 -5.83
C TRP A 48 -1.12 -7.88 -4.44
N LEU A 49 -0.24 -8.26 -3.52
CA LEU A 49 -0.49 -8.15 -2.08
C LEU A 49 0.13 -6.83 -1.62
N VAL A 50 -0.71 -5.89 -1.20
CA VAL A 50 -0.26 -4.58 -0.70
C VAL A 50 -0.53 -4.50 0.78
N ALA A 51 0.49 -4.17 1.57
CA ALA A 51 0.41 -4.01 3.01
C ALA A 51 1.23 -2.80 3.45
N PHE A 52 0.94 -2.26 4.64
CA PHE A 52 1.80 -1.22 5.23
C PHE A 52 2.96 -1.86 5.99
N CYS A 53 4.15 -1.28 5.88
CA CYS A 53 5.31 -1.71 6.66
C CYS A 53 5.08 -1.48 8.15
N ASP A 54 4.44 -0.36 8.47
CA ASP A 54 3.96 0.04 9.78
C ASP A 54 2.72 0.94 9.61
N GLU A 55 1.87 1.02 10.62
CA GLU A 55 0.71 1.91 10.63
C GLU A 55 0.45 2.37 12.07
N ARG A 56 -0.03 3.60 12.22
CA ARG A 56 -0.42 4.14 13.52
C ARG A 56 -1.80 3.59 13.90
N LEU A 57 -1.95 3.16 15.14
CA LEU A 57 -3.23 2.66 15.66
C LEU A 57 -4.16 3.84 16.00
N VAL A 58 -4.62 4.53 14.95
CA VAL A 58 -5.49 5.72 15.01
C VAL A 58 -6.59 5.62 13.95
N PRO A 59 -7.68 6.40 14.04
CA PRO A 59 -8.67 6.47 12.98
C PRO A 59 -8.04 6.87 11.62
N PRO A 60 -8.58 6.40 10.48
CA PRO A 60 -8.04 6.73 9.15
C PRO A 60 -8.00 8.23 8.82
N GLU A 61 -8.87 9.02 9.42
CA GLU A 61 -8.95 10.47 9.22
C GLU A 61 -7.91 11.24 10.04
N HIS A 62 -7.23 10.55 10.97
CA HIS A 62 -6.18 11.15 11.79
C HIS A 62 -4.96 11.51 10.91
N PRO A 63 -4.32 12.68 11.11
CA PRO A 63 -3.20 13.14 10.27
C PRO A 63 -2.01 12.19 10.23
N GLU A 64 -1.82 11.41 11.30
CA GLU A 64 -0.75 10.39 11.39
C GLU A 64 -1.11 9.04 10.75
N SER A 65 -2.31 8.87 10.18
CA SER A 65 -2.68 7.62 9.50
C SER A 65 -2.02 7.54 8.12
N THR A 66 -1.21 6.51 7.90
CA THR A 66 -0.61 6.26 6.59
C THR A 66 -1.69 5.86 5.57
N LEU A 67 -2.62 4.99 5.95
CA LEU A 67 -3.81 4.65 5.17
C LEU A 67 -4.62 5.89 4.81
N GLY A 68 -4.84 6.79 5.77
CA GLY A 68 -5.48 8.09 5.55
C GLY A 68 -4.78 8.89 4.46
N ALA A 69 -3.47 9.05 4.58
CA ALA A 69 -2.66 9.79 3.62
C ALA A 69 -2.73 9.21 2.20
N TYR A 70 -2.68 7.87 2.04
CA TYR A 70 -2.84 7.23 0.73
C TYR A 70 -4.24 7.37 0.15
N LYS A 71 -5.30 7.33 0.98
CA LYS A 71 -6.69 7.51 0.52
C LYS A 71 -6.92 8.92 -0.02
N VAL A 72 -6.47 9.94 0.70
CA VAL A 72 -6.58 11.34 0.26
C VAL A 72 -5.78 11.57 -1.03
N SER A 73 -4.64 10.88 -1.18
CA SER A 73 -3.78 10.98 -2.36
C SER A 73 -4.27 10.16 -3.57
N GLY A 74 -5.37 9.41 -3.44
CA GLY A 74 -5.96 8.62 -4.54
C GLY A 74 -5.31 7.25 -4.81
N ALA A 75 -4.41 6.77 -3.94
CA ALA A 75 -3.71 5.50 -4.11
C ALA A 75 -3.91 4.50 -2.96
N GLY A 76 -5.01 4.64 -2.22
CA GLY A 76 -5.40 3.67 -1.20
C GLY A 76 -5.45 2.24 -1.78
N PRO A 77 -5.06 1.22 -1.00
CA PRO A 77 -5.09 -0.16 -1.46
C PRO A 77 -6.51 -0.55 -1.88
N ALA A 78 -6.67 -0.99 -3.14
CA ALA A 78 -7.94 -1.47 -3.68
C ALA A 78 -8.35 -2.87 -3.16
N GLY A 79 -7.51 -3.48 -2.30
CA GLY A 79 -7.75 -4.78 -1.69
C GLY A 79 -8.23 -4.64 -0.25
N ARG A 80 -9.15 -5.52 0.18
CA ARG A 80 -9.62 -5.60 1.58
C ARG A 80 -8.42 -5.69 2.52
N CYS A 81 -8.23 -4.67 3.33
CA CYS A 81 -7.31 -4.73 4.47
C CYS A 81 -7.84 -5.83 5.40
N HIS A 82 -7.18 -6.98 5.48
CA HIS A 82 -7.50 -7.94 6.54
C HIS A 82 -7.00 -7.31 7.84
N ALA A 83 -7.92 -6.74 8.62
CA ALA A 83 -7.60 -6.25 9.95
C ALA A 83 -7.12 -7.44 10.80
N PRO A 84 -6.02 -7.31 11.56
CA PRO A 84 -5.67 -8.34 12.54
C PRO A 84 -6.84 -8.52 13.51
N PRO A 85 -7.14 -9.76 13.96
CA PRO A 85 -8.19 -9.97 14.94
C PRO A 85 -7.89 -9.12 16.17
N ARG A 86 -8.90 -8.36 16.64
CA ARG A 86 -8.81 -7.59 17.87
C ARG A 86 -8.32 -8.52 18.97
N ALA A 87 -7.19 -8.20 19.60
CA ALA A 87 -6.76 -8.87 20.81
C ALA A 87 -7.92 -8.79 21.81
N GLY A 88 -8.50 -9.95 22.15
CA GLY A 88 -9.54 -10.04 23.16
C GLY A 88 -8.99 -9.57 24.52
N PRO A 89 -9.85 -9.08 25.42
CA PRO A 89 -9.39 -8.65 26.73
C PRO A 89 -8.68 -9.81 27.42
N HIS A 90 -7.45 -9.55 27.89
CA HIS A 90 -6.75 -10.43 28.80
C HIS A 90 -7.65 -10.66 30.02
N ARG A 91 -8.15 -11.88 30.16
CA ARG A 91 -8.75 -12.34 31.41
C ARG A 91 -7.64 -12.88 32.30
N SER A 92 -7.73 -12.43 33.55
CA SER A 92 -7.04 -12.88 34.77
C SER A 92 -5.67 -12.27 35.03
#